data_AF-A0A3C0A9D6-F1
#
_entry.id   AF-A0A3C0A9D6-F1
#
_cell.length_a   1.000
_cell.length_b   1.000
_cell.length_c   1.000
_cell.angle_alpha   90.00
_cell.angle_beta   90.00
_cell.angle_gamma   90.00
#
_symmetry.space_group_name_H-M   'P 1'
#
loop_
_entity.id
_entity.type
_entity.pdbx_description
1 polymer ?
#
loop_
_entity_poly.entity_id
_entity_poly.type
_entity_poly.pdbx_seq_one_letter_code
_entity_poly.pdbx_strand_id
1 'polypeptide(L)'
;LFLDEVADIPLAIQIKLLRALEEGEVLPVGSNQRVKTSFRVIAATHRNLETLIKQGKFRHDLYFRLCTFQIEIPPLRKRVADIR
;
A
#
# COMPACT_ATOMS: atom_id res chain seq x y z
N LEU A 1 8.59 4.94 -4.72
CA LEU A 1 7.22 4.77 -5.22
C LEU A 1 6.26 5.23 -4.14
N PHE A 2 5.35 6.13 -4.46
CA PHE A 2 4.26 6.55 -3.57
C PHE A 2 2.96 5.95 -4.10
N LEU A 3 2.20 5.30 -3.22
CA LEU A 3 0.90 4.71 -3.52
C LEU A 3 -0.16 5.47 -2.72
N ASP A 4 -0.94 6.29 -3.41
CA ASP A 4 -2.10 6.91 -2.79
C ASP A 4 -3.29 5.94 -2.81
N GLU A 5 -4.16 6.06 -1.82
CA GLU A 5 -5.38 5.26 -1.67
C GLU A 5 -5.17 3.73 -1.85
N VAL A 6 -4.15 3.17 -1.18
CA VAL A 6 -3.78 1.74 -1.31
C VAL A 6 -4.93 0.78 -0.99
N ALA A 7 -5.91 1.24 -0.20
CA ALA A 7 -7.12 0.49 0.13
C ALA A 7 -8.05 0.22 -1.06
N ASP A 8 -7.96 1.01 -2.13
CA ASP A 8 -8.82 0.90 -3.30
C ASP A 8 -8.18 0.04 -4.42
N ILE A 9 -6.96 -0.47 -4.18
CA ILE A 9 -6.32 -1.44 -5.06
C ILE A 9 -7.12 -2.76 -5.04
N PRO A 10 -7.54 -3.30 -6.20
CA PRO A 10 -8.23 -4.58 -6.27
C PRO A 10 -7.39 -5.73 -5.69
N LEU A 11 -8.03 -6.72 -5.05
CA LEU A 11 -7.36 -7.88 -4.43
C LEU A 11 -6.37 -8.59 -5.36
N ALA A 12 -6.71 -8.73 -6.65
CA ALA A 12 -5.83 -9.37 -7.63
C ALA A 12 -4.51 -8.59 -7.85
N ILE A 13 -4.55 -7.27 -7.72
CA ILE A 13 -3.39 -6.39 -7.84
C ILE A 13 -2.61 -6.34 -6.52
N GLN A 14 -3.29 -6.42 -5.37
CA GLN A 14 -2.64 -6.54 -4.05
C GLN A 14 -1.63 -7.71 -4.01
N ILE A 15 -1.99 -8.86 -4.60
CA ILE A 15 -1.09 -10.03 -4.70
C ILE A 15 0.16 -9.71 -5.53
N LYS A 16 -0.01 -9.00 -6.65
CA LYS A 16 1.11 -8.63 -7.53
C LYS A 16 2.04 -7.64 -6.83
N LEU A 17 1.48 -6.67 -6.10
CA LEU A 17 2.25 -5.72 -5.30
C LEU A 17 3.04 -6.42 -4.20
N LEU A 18 2.42 -7.35 -3.47
CA LEU A 18 3.11 -8.14 -2.44
C LEU A 18 4.33 -8.87 -3.02
N ARG A 19 4.16 -9.57 -4.16
CA ARG A 19 5.28 -10.25 -4.84
C ARG A 19 6.39 -9.27 -5.25
N ALA A 20 6.04 -8.09 -5.75
CA ALA A 20 7.04 -7.07 -6.09
C ALA A 20 7.82 -6.57 -4.85
N LEU A 21 7.19 -6.51 -3.67
CA LEU A 21 7.79 -6.10 -2.41
C LEU A 21 8.62 -7.19 -1.71
N GLU A 22 8.33 -8.46 -1.98
CA GLU A 22 9.00 -9.62 -1.39
C GLU A 22 10.10 -10.17 -2.30
N GLU A 23 9.78 -10.48 -3.56
CA GLU A 23 10.69 -11.07 -4.54
C GLU A 23 11.58 -10.01 -5.20
N GLY A 24 11.19 -8.73 -5.15
CA GLY A 24 11.90 -7.66 -5.86
C GLY A 24 11.84 -7.81 -7.37
N GLU A 25 10.80 -8.47 -7.90
CA GLU A 25 10.63 -8.71 -9.32
C GLU A 25 9.21 -8.37 -9.78
N VAL A 26 9.08 -7.90 -11.03
CA VAL A 26 7.79 -7.65 -11.67
C VAL A 26 7.72 -8.34 -13.02
N LEU A 27 6.52 -8.78 -13.41
CA LEU A 27 6.24 -9.29 -14.75
C LEU A 27 5.48 -8.21 -15.54
N PRO A 28 6.10 -7.57 -16.55
CA PRO A 28 5.41 -6.62 -17.41
C PRO A 28 4.23 -7.28 -18.13
N VAL A 29 3.18 -6.50 -18.41
CA VAL A 29 2.02 -7.00 -19.15
C VAL A 29 2.46 -7.44 -20.55
N GLY A 30 2.09 -8.66 -20.95
CA GLY A 30 2.46 -9.25 -22.23
C GLY A 30 3.89 -9.82 -22.29
N SER A 31 4.66 -9.74 -21.19
CA SER A 31 5.98 -10.38 -21.10
C SER A 31 5.89 -11.75 -20.42
N ASN A 32 6.80 -12.64 -20.80
CA ASN A 32 7.06 -13.91 -20.09
C ASN A 32 8.35 -13.84 -19.23
N GLN A 33 9.04 -12.69 -19.25
CA GLN A 33 10.28 -12.49 -18.52
C GLN A 33 10.06 -11.53 -17.35
N ARG A 34 10.50 -11.96 -16.16
CA ARG A 34 10.52 -11.14 -14.95
C ARG A 34 11.65 -10.14 -15.02
N VAL A 35 11.41 -8.95 -14.47
CA VAL A 35 12.39 -7.87 -14.39
C VAL A 35 12.68 -7.60 -12.92
N LYS A 36 13.96 -7.62 -12.55
CA LYS A 36 14.40 -7.24 -11.20
C LYS A 36 14.18 -5.76 -10.96
N THR A 37 13.70 -5.43 -9.78
CA THR A 37 13.38 -4.09 -9.34
C THR A 37 13.89 -3.87 -7.93
N SER A 38 14.40 -2.66 -7.67
CA SER A 38 14.78 -2.23 -6.33
C SER A 38 14.13 -0.88 -6.09
N PHE A 39 13.18 -0.84 -5.16
CA PHE A 39 12.44 0.38 -4.85
C PHE A 39 12.03 0.42 -3.38
N ARG A 40 11.82 1.63 -2.89
CA ARG A 40 11.15 1.89 -1.61
C ARG A 40 9.71 2.30 -1.88
N VAL A 41 8.81 1.86 -1.00
CA VAL A 41 7.38 2.17 -1.09
C VAL A 41 6.96 3.02 0.11
N ILE A 42 6.12 4.03 -0.16
CA ILE A 42 5.35 4.75 0.84
C ILE A 42 3.90 4.63 0.39
N ALA A 43 3.00 4.23 1.29
CA ALA A 43 1.59 4.07 0.98
C ALA A 43 0.75 5.00 1.87
N ALA A 44 -0.33 5.54 1.32
CA ALA A 44 -1.32 6.32 2.02
C ALA A 44 -2.71 5.74 1.79
N THR A 45 -3.62 5.97 2.73
CA THR A 45 -5.03 5.59 2.63
C THR A 45 -5.86 6.43 3.58
N HIS A 46 -7.05 6.83 3.13
CA HIS A 46 -8.06 7.47 3.97
C HIS A 46 -8.97 6.44 4.68
N ARG A 47 -8.87 5.16 4.32
CA ARG A 47 -9.70 4.05 4.84
C ARG A 47 -8.95 3.26 5.92
N ASN A 48 -9.70 2.77 6.91
CA ASN A 48 -9.16 1.88 7.95
C ASN A 48 -8.88 0.48 7.40
N LEU A 49 -7.60 0.12 7.27
CA LEU A 49 -7.18 -1.15 6.68
C LEU A 49 -7.56 -2.37 7.53
N GLU A 50 -7.50 -2.27 8.87
CA GLU A 50 -7.89 -3.38 9.76
C GLU A 50 -9.35 -3.80 9.55
N THR A 51 -10.24 -2.83 9.34
CA THR A 51 -11.65 -3.07 9.02
C THR A 51 -11.79 -3.74 7.65
N LEU A 52 -11.03 -3.31 6.65
CA LEU A 52 -11.05 -3.90 5.32
C LEU A 52 -10.48 -5.33 5.30
N ILE A 53 -9.51 -5.63 6.15
CA ILE A 53 -8.99 -6.99 6.36
C ILE A 53 -10.09 -7.90 6.92
N LYS A 54 -10.80 -7.44 7.96
CA LYS A 54 -11.94 -8.19 8.53
C LYS A 54 -13.06 -8.43 7.51
N GLN A 55 -13.23 -7.52 6.56
CA GLN A 55 -14.20 -7.64 5.46
C GLN A 55 -13.69 -8.47 4.26
N GLY A 56 -12.45 -8.97 4.30
CA GLY A 56 -11.83 -9.69 3.18
C GLY A 56 -11.53 -8.82 1.95
N LYS A 57 -11.58 -7.48 2.09
CA LYS A 57 -11.34 -6.52 1.00
C LYS A 57 -9.88 -6.09 0.90
N PHE A 58 -9.09 -6.36 1.94
CA PHE A 58 -7.66 -6.09 1.95
C PHE A 58 -6.92 -7.31 2.50
N ARG A 59 -5.80 -7.67 1.87
CA ARG A 59 -5.05 -8.84 2.31
C ARG A 59 -4.23 -8.55 3.56
N HIS A 60 -4.30 -9.47 4.50
CA HIS A 60 -3.54 -9.41 5.75
C HIS A 60 -2.02 -9.42 5.49
N ASP A 61 -1.51 -10.28 4.63
CA ASP A 61 -0.07 -10.36 4.30
C ASP A 61 0.49 -9.04 3.75
N LEU A 62 -0.20 -8.40 2.80
CA LEU A 62 0.18 -7.09 2.28
C LEU A 62 0.16 -6.00 3.36
N TYR A 63 -0.83 -6.03 4.26
CA TYR A 63 -0.89 -5.09 5.39
C TYR A 63 0.37 -5.19 6.25
N PHE A 64 0.75 -6.40 6.69
CA PHE A 64 1.97 -6.57 7.50
C PHE A 64 3.25 -6.17 6.77
N ARG A 65 3.30 -6.35 5.44
CA ARG A 65 4.45 -5.93 4.64
C ARG A 65 4.57 -4.40 4.53
N LEU A 66 3.44 -3.69 4.41
CA LEU A 66 3.40 -2.22 4.28
C LEU A 66 3.50 -1.51 5.63
N CYS A 67 2.78 -2.00 6.64
CA CYS A 67 2.67 -1.38 7.97
C CYS A 67 3.84 -1.74 8.91
N THR A 68 5.06 -1.80 8.38
CA THR A 68 6.27 -1.86 9.25
C THR A 68 6.49 -0.55 10.00
N PHE A 69 6.15 0.58 9.38
CA PHE A 69 6.20 1.90 9.99
C PHE A 69 4.94 2.68 9.60
N GLN A 70 4.13 3.06 10.60
CA GLN A 70 2.87 3.77 10.40
C GLN A 70 2.98 5.20 10.93
N ILE A 71 2.55 6.16 10.13
CA ILE A 71 2.43 7.57 10.51
C ILE A 71 0.95 7.95 10.45
N GLU A 72 0.39 8.34 11.58
CA GLU A 72 -0.96 8.91 11.62
C GLU A 72 -0.87 10.43 11.39
N ILE A 73 -1.56 10.92 10.37
CA ILE A 73 -1.59 12.35 10.05
C ILE A 73 -2.85 12.95 10.70
N PRO A 74 -2.71 13.86 11.68
CA PRO A 74 -3.88 14.48 12.30
C PRO A 74 -4.60 15.39 11.29
N PRO A 75 -5.95 15.40 11.29
CA PRO A 75 -6.71 16.26 10.40
C PRO A 75 -6.47 17.73 10.74
N LEU A 76 -6.62 18.62 9.76
CA LEU A 76 -6.33 20.05 9.91
C LEU A 76 -7.08 20.72 11.07
N ARG A 77 -8.30 20.27 11.37
CA ARG A 77 -9.08 20.74 12.54
C ARG A 77 -8.40 20.52 13.90
N LYS A 78 -7.44 19.59 14.00
CA LYS A 78 -6.60 19.36 15.19
C LYS A 78 -5.27 20.12 15.14
N ARG A 79 -5.00 20.84 14.03
CA ARG A 79 -3.77 21.58 13.73
C ARG A 79 -4.09 23.05 13.45
N VAL A 80 -4.94 23.66 14.27
CA VAL A 80 -5.42 25.03 14.05
C VAL A 80 -4.27 26.04 14.03
N ALA A 81 -3.18 25.77 14.76
CA ALA A 81 -1.96 26.60 14.77
C ALA A 81 -1.25 26.67 13.40
N ASP A 82 -1.50 25.73 12.48
CA ASP A 82 -0.92 25.74 11.14
C ASP A 82 -1.73 26.62 10.16
N ILE A 83 -2.92 27.09 10.57
CA ILE A 83 -3.79 27.95 9.78
C ILE A 83 -3.41 29.40 10.09
N ARG A 84 -2.85 30.10 9.09
CA ARG A 84 -2.60 31.55 9.13
C ARG A 84 -3.76 32.33 8.53
#